data_AF-A0A949IR99-F1
#
_entry.id   AF-A0A949IR99-F1
#
_cell.length_a   1.000
_cell.length_b   1.000
_cell.length_c   1.000
_cell.angle_alpha   90.00
_cell.angle_beta   90.00
_cell.angle_gamma   90.00
#
_symmetry.space_group_name_H-M   'P 1'
#
loop_
_entity.id
_entity.type
_entity.pdbx_description
1 polymer ?
#
loop_
_entity_poly.entity_id
_entity_poly.type
_entity_poly.pdbx_seq_one_letter_code
_entity_poly.pdbx_strand_id
1 'polypeptide(L)'
;MKIKIAVLIALMACFTLIGNAEARSINSGKVTMDRSAKTRQDRNDTADQTAKVKLVISEPCALISFVSTLDGDQHTTTWLKKWYEKKRAALKDGQTLKAADEKHLALFRDLMGSENNYHYSDPSGQNLDFLKRVKSLAAESQTLPQLYERLGKDFKADVIEKLRTILDHFDTNYQKLIWQPEQSSLNAALQRFEKGIIESKINERLADVRYFLQAPWVEGLPFTIVLIPLPSASPHSHGETLSAVQTVEVLPGARFTEIADVFFHEACHALWFSKPDEEKVAAKFYLPKLGRLPRSELYEGMATALGQGWFPHMAFKEAQRPKNWDADTTIEGYARALLPLVSEYLAAGRVMDDQFAERATTIFYEKFPDETNQVAQTGEFLVMASEIPESREFRALIYKLLPRLRALSISAPFDDTEAVKTFADYSKQGGEHAAILLSAKDLGKLSLFGITREDEAAVREGALLGKSTMITIKDDTKTQLLVCLADDFAAQQKLLILALKEKHWR
;
A
#
# COMPACT_ATOMS: atom_id res chain seq x y z
N MET A 1 15.72 12.67 -47.87
CA MET A 1 16.16 13.92 -47.21
C MET A 1 15.21 15.12 -47.50
N LYS A 2 13.88 14.94 -47.36
CA LYS A 2 12.85 15.97 -47.60
C LYS A 2 11.59 15.80 -46.71
N ILE A 3 11.76 15.40 -45.43
CA ILE A 3 10.65 15.32 -44.45
C ILE A 3 11.01 16.04 -43.12
N LYS A 4 12.11 16.80 -43.05
CA LYS A 4 12.55 17.50 -41.82
C LYS A 4 12.35 19.02 -41.81
N ILE A 5 11.58 19.60 -42.74
CA ILE A 5 11.33 21.07 -42.78
C ILE A 5 9.86 21.46 -42.52
N ALA A 6 8.91 20.52 -42.59
CA ALA A 6 7.49 20.83 -42.36
C ALA A 6 7.08 20.94 -40.87
N VAL A 7 7.85 20.35 -39.94
CA VAL A 7 7.51 20.35 -38.50
C VAL A 7 8.04 21.61 -37.78
N LEU A 8 9.02 22.33 -38.36
CA LEU A 8 9.58 23.54 -37.76
C LEU A 8 8.76 24.82 -38.04
N ILE A 9 7.86 24.78 -39.04
CA ILE A 9 7.04 25.93 -39.44
C ILE A 9 5.69 25.98 -38.70
N ALA A 10 5.20 24.83 -38.20
CA ALA A 10 3.96 24.79 -37.40
C ALA A 10 4.13 25.24 -35.94
N LEU A 11 5.36 25.23 -35.40
CA LEU A 11 5.64 25.59 -34.00
C LEU A 11 5.95 27.08 -33.78
N MET A 12 6.15 27.88 -34.83
CA MET A 12 6.33 29.34 -34.71
C MET A 12 5.04 30.16 -34.88
N ALA A 13 3.90 29.52 -35.20
CA ALA A 13 2.63 30.21 -35.44
C ALA A 13 1.68 30.27 -34.21
N CYS A 14 2.02 29.64 -33.08
CA CYS A 14 1.20 29.69 -31.86
C CYS A 14 1.65 30.73 -30.83
N PHE A 15 2.68 31.54 -31.11
CA PHE A 15 3.19 32.56 -30.18
C PHE A 15 2.86 34.01 -30.54
N THR A 16 1.95 34.25 -31.48
CA THR A 16 1.60 35.60 -31.98
C THR A 16 0.10 35.90 -31.97
N LEU A 17 -0.63 35.38 -30.99
CA LEU A 17 -2.00 35.81 -30.68
C LEU A 17 -2.22 35.80 -29.17
N ILE A 18 -1.82 36.89 -28.52
CA ILE A 18 -2.51 37.60 -27.43
C ILE A 18 -1.67 38.86 -27.20
N GLY A 19 -2.08 39.94 -27.86
CA GLY A 19 -1.44 41.25 -27.74
C GLY A 19 -2.43 42.33 -28.16
N ASN A 20 -2.79 43.17 -27.19
CA ASN A 20 -3.38 44.51 -27.27
C ASN A 20 -4.91 44.68 -27.40
N ALA A 21 -5.51 44.98 -26.25
CA ALA A 21 -6.47 46.08 -25.97
C ALA A 21 -6.80 45.97 -24.47
N GLU A 22 -6.79 46.96 -23.58
CA GLU A 22 -6.81 48.42 -23.65
C GLU A 22 -6.30 48.97 -22.30
N ALA A 23 -5.70 50.16 -22.35
CA ALA A 23 -5.20 50.89 -21.19
C ALA A 23 -6.34 51.63 -20.46
N ARG A 24 -6.47 51.45 -19.13
CA ARG A 24 -7.04 52.47 -18.23
C ARG A 24 -6.36 52.49 -16.87
N SER A 25 -5.78 53.65 -16.58
CA SER A 25 -5.74 54.36 -15.29
C SER A 25 -5.22 53.61 -14.05
N ILE A 26 -3.96 53.87 -13.74
CA ILE A 26 -3.32 53.62 -12.45
C ILE A 26 -4.03 54.45 -11.36
N ASN A 27 -4.59 53.78 -10.36
CA ASN A 27 -4.93 54.41 -9.07
C ASN A 27 -4.26 53.59 -7.95
N SER A 28 -3.28 54.21 -7.29
CA SER A 28 -2.44 53.63 -6.25
C SER A 28 -3.18 53.56 -4.92
N GLY A 29 -4.02 52.54 -4.75
CA GLY A 29 -4.57 52.15 -3.46
C GLY A 29 -3.69 51.09 -2.79
N LYS A 30 -3.07 51.43 -1.65
CA LYS A 30 -2.47 50.46 -0.72
C LYS A 30 -3.52 49.40 -0.34
N VAL A 31 -3.36 48.17 -0.82
CA VAL A 31 -4.10 47.01 -0.30
C VAL A 31 -3.30 46.43 0.85
N THR A 32 -3.69 46.79 2.08
CA THR A 32 -3.39 46.00 3.27
C THR A 32 -4.10 44.65 3.13
N MET A 33 -3.33 43.56 2.96
CA MET A 33 -3.86 42.20 3.10
C MET A 33 -4.23 41.97 4.56
N ASP A 34 -5.52 42.11 4.86
CA ASP A 34 -6.11 41.65 6.10
C ASP A 34 -6.24 40.12 6.04
N ARG A 35 -5.33 39.41 6.71
CA ARG A 35 -5.42 37.97 6.97
C ARG A 35 -6.39 37.75 8.14
N SER A 36 -7.68 37.95 7.91
CA SER A 36 -8.69 37.50 8.86
C SER A 36 -8.92 36.00 8.68
N ALA A 37 -8.71 35.26 9.78
CA ALA A 37 -8.98 33.83 9.85
C ALA A 37 -10.46 33.57 9.55
N LYS A 38 -10.77 32.85 8.46
CA LYS A 38 -12.13 32.39 8.19
C LYS A 38 -12.64 31.60 9.40
N THR A 39 -13.72 32.08 9.99
CA THR A 39 -14.33 31.47 11.18
C THR A 39 -14.93 30.10 10.82
N ARG A 40 -15.11 29.24 11.83
CA ARG A 40 -15.69 27.90 11.69
C ARG A 40 -17.09 27.90 11.03
N GLN A 41 -17.76 29.06 11.02
CA GLN A 41 -19.10 29.24 10.49
C GLN A 41 -19.13 29.29 8.95
N ASP A 42 -18.09 29.83 8.30
CA ASP A 42 -17.97 29.84 6.83
C ASP A 42 -17.70 28.44 6.24
N ARG A 43 -17.34 27.44 7.08
CA ARG A 43 -17.14 26.04 6.65
C ARG A 43 -18.45 25.25 6.53
N ASN A 44 -19.53 25.72 7.16
CA ASN A 44 -20.82 25.03 7.14
C ASN A 44 -21.61 25.28 5.84
N ASP A 45 -21.37 26.37 5.11
CA ASP A 45 -22.04 26.63 3.83
C ASP A 45 -21.44 25.80 2.66
N THR A 46 -20.31 25.12 2.90
CA THR A 46 -19.72 24.09 2.01
C THR A 46 -20.10 22.65 2.40
N ALA A 47 -21.07 22.45 3.31
CA ALA A 47 -21.39 21.15 3.89
C ALA A 47 -21.79 20.05 2.87
N ASP A 48 -22.25 20.42 1.67
CA ASP A 48 -22.61 19.44 0.64
C ASP A 48 -21.40 18.93 -0.19
N GLN A 49 -20.21 19.52 0.01
CA GLN A 49 -18.95 19.10 -0.61
C GLN A 49 -18.10 18.16 0.27
N THR A 50 -18.68 17.67 1.37
CA THR A 50 -17.99 16.79 2.31
C THR A 50 -17.88 15.38 1.74
N ALA A 51 -16.71 14.76 1.90
CA ALA A 51 -16.53 13.37 1.52
C ALA A 51 -17.38 12.50 2.47
N LYS A 52 -18.33 11.73 1.90
CA LYS A 52 -19.32 10.97 2.66
C LYS A 52 -18.92 9.50 2.73
N VAL A 53 -18.95 8.90 3.91
CA VAL A 53 -18.83 7.44 4.07
C VAL A 53 -20.14 6.78 3.65
N LYS A 54 -20.04 5.78 2.79
CA LYS A 54 -21.13 4.91 2.34
C LYS A 54 -20.78 3.47 2.70
N LEU A 55 -21.65 2.80 3.44
CA LEU A 55 -21.49 1.38 3.73
C LEU A 55 -22.24 0.54 2.69
N VAL A 56 -21.64 -0.56 2.25
CA VAL A 56 -22.29 -1.52 1.35
C VAL A 56 -21.96 -2.94 1.75
N ILE A 57 -22.82 -3.88 1.35
CA ILE A 57 -22.57 -5.31 1.38
C ILE A 57 -22.49 -5.77 -0.08
N SER A 58 -21.44 -6.52 -0.42
CA SER A 58 -21.23 -7.08 -1.75
C SER A 58 -20.69 -8.50 -1.64
N GLU A 59 -21.49 -9.47 -2.08
CA GLU A 59 -21.10 -10.88 -2.12
C GLU A 59 -19.90 -11.12 -3.06
N PRO A 60 -19.88 -10.60 -4.31
CA PRO A 60 -18.74 -10.82 -5.19
C PRO A 60 -17.44 -10.25 -4.60
N CYS A 61 -17.51 -9.07 -3.97
CA CYS A 61 -16.34 -8.45 -3.36
C CYS A 61 -15.81 -9.31 -2.19
N ALA A 62 -16.72 -9.79 -1.33
CA ALA A 62 -16.38 -10.67 -0.23
C ALA A 62 -15.82 -12.02 -0.66
N LEU A 63 -16.34 -12.61 -1.75
CA LEU A 63 -15.80 -13.84 -2.34
C LEU A 63 -14.39 -13.61 -2.91
N ILE A 64 -14.14 -12.50 -3.60
CA ILE A 64 -12.80 -12.16 -4.11
C ILE A 64 -11.81 -12.00 -2.95
N SER A 65 -12.18 -11.26 -1.89
CA SER A 65 -11.33 -11.12 -0.70
C SER A 65 -11.05 -12.45 -0.01
N PHE A 66 -12.04 -13.37 0.01
CA PHE A 66 -11.84 -14.73 0.49
C PHE A 66 -10.83 -15.51 -0.36
N VAL A 67 -10.95 -15.47 -1.70
CA VAL A 67 -9.99 -16.15 -2.60
C VAL A 67 -8.59 -15.57 -2.46
N SER A 68 -8.44 -14.24 -2.38
CA SER A 68 -7.17 -13.57 -2.08
C SER A 68 -6.56 -14.06 -0.76
N THR A 69 -7.38 -14.21 0.28
CA THR A 69 -6.93 -14.74 1.57
C THR A 69 -6.43 -16.18 1.46
N LEU A 70 -7.12 -17.02 0.69
CA LEU A 70 -6.68 -18.40 0.46
C LEU A 70 -5.37 -18.48 -0.33
N ASP A 71 -5.16 -17.55 -1.27
CA ASP A 71 -3.90 -17.46 -2.01
C ASP A 71 -2.72 -17.04 -1.12
N GLY A 72 -3.00 -16.31 -0.04
CA GLY A 72 -1.98 -15.82 0.89
C GLY A 72 -1.62 -14.36 0.63
N ASP A 73 -2.59 -13.55 0.21
CA ASP A 73 -2.47 -12.09 0.17
C ASP A 73 -1.96 -11.56 1.52
N GLN A 74 -0.98 -10.65 1.46
CA GLN A 74 -0.29 -10.09 2.61
C GLN A 74 -1.19 -9.28 3.54
N HIS A 75 -2.34 -8.79 3.04
CA HIS A 75 -3.31 -8.01 3.81
C HIS A 75 -4.41 -8.87 4.46
N THR A 76 -4.17 -10.19 4.63
CA THR A 76 -5.18 -11.12 5.12
C THR A 76 -4.66 -12.03 6.24
N THR A 77 -5.55 -12.51 7.12
CA THR A 77 -5.14 -13.42 8.18
C THR A 77 -4.83 -14.82 7.65
N THR A 78 -3.71 -15.40 8.09
CA THR A 78 -3.49 -16.85 7.92
C THR A 78 -4.52 -17.71 8.67
N TRP A 79 -5.27 -17.10 9.60
CA TRP A 79 -6.33 -17.76 10.35
C TRP A 79 -7.48 -18.20 9.45
N LEU A 80 -8.01 -17.32 8.59
CA LEU A 80 -9.16 -17.65 7.76
C LEU A 80 -8.84 -18.79 6.78
N LYS A 81 -7.62 -18.76 6.20
CA LYS A 81 -7.11 -19.86 5.37
C LYS A 81 -7.08 -21.19 6.12
N LYS A 82 -6.45 -21.23 7.29
CA LYS A 82 -6.39 -22.44 8.14
C LYS A 82 -7.79 -22.91 8.58
N TRP A 83 -8.68 -21.97 8.89
CA TRP A 83 -10.06 -22.25 9.25
C TRP A 83 -10.80 -22.91 8.07
N TYR A 84 -10.68 -22.35 6.87
CA TYR A 84 -11.30 -22.91 5.66
C TYR A 84 -10.74 -24.30 5.35
N GLU A 85 -9.42 -24.48 5.39
CA GLU A 85 -8.78 -25.79 5.16
C GLU A 85 -9.34 -26.86 6.11
N LYS A 86 -9.51 -26.52 7.39
CA LYS A 86 -10.12 -27.40 8.40
C LYS A 86 -11.59 -27.70 8.08
N LYS A 87 -12.39 -26.69 7.74
CA LYS A 87 -13.82 -26.85 7.41
C LYS A 87 -14.02 -27.65 6.13
N ARG A 88 -13.22 -27.40 5.10
CA ARG A 88 -13.20 -28.14 3.85
C ARG A 88 -12.84 -29.61 4.06
N ALA A 89 -11.82 -29.90 4.89
CA ALA A 89 -11.41 -31.27 5.19
C ALA A 89 -12.52 -32.10 5.87
N ALA A 90 -13.46 -31.44 6.57
CA ALA A 90 -14.61 -32.09 7.17
C ALA A 90 -15.79 -32.33 6.20
N LEU A 91 -15.70 -31.84 4.95
CA LEU A 91 -16.70 -32.14 3.91
C LEU A 91 -16.47 -33.56 3.36
N LYS A 92 -17.55 -34.18 2.89
CA LYS A 92 -17.55 -35.57 2.36
C LYS A 92 -16.47 -35.79 1.27
N ASP A 93 -16.20 -34.77 0.45
CA ASP A 93 -15.25 -34.80 -0.67
C ASP A 93 -14.00 -33.93 -0.43
N GLY A 94 -13.64 -33.69 0.85
CA GLY A 94 -12.63 -32.69 1.24
C GLY A 94 -11.24 -32.85 0.60
N GLN A 95 -10.80 -34.08 0.29
CA GLN A 95 -9.52 -34.33 -0.39
C GLN A 95 -9.56 -33.95 -1.87
N THR A 96 -10.61 -34.33 -2.60
CA THR A 96 -10.81 -33.95 -4.00
C THR A 96 -10.94 -32.43 -4.14
N LEU A 97 -11.64 -31.80 -3.20
CA LEU A 97 -11.75 -30.35 -3.13
C LEU A 97 -10.39 -29.67 -2.91
N LYS A 98 -9.49 -30.26 -2.11
CA LYS A 98 -8.15 -29.68 -1.91
C LYS A 98 -7.36 -29.55 -3.22
N ALA A 99 -7.29 -30.62 -4.01
CA ALA A 99 -6.57 -30.60 -5.27
C ALA A 99 -7.20 -29.61 -6.27
N ALA A 100 -8.53 -29.52 -6.28
CA ALA A 100 -9.24 -28.54 -7.10
C ALA A 100 -8.98 -27.10 -6.63
N ASP A 101 -9.00 -26.83 -5.32
CA ASP A 101 -8.67 -25.51 -4.76
C ASP A 101 -7.25 -25.10 -5.16
N GLU A 102 -6.26 -25.97 -5.02
CA GLU A 102 -4.87 -25.68 -5.36
C GLU A 102 -4.70 -25.33 -6.85
N LYS A 103 -5.42 -26.02 -7.74
CA LYS A 103 -5.46 -25.71 -9.18
C LYS A 103 -6.07 -24.33 -9.45
N HIS A 104 -7.21 -23.99 -8.84
CA HIS A 104 -7.87 -22.70 -9.06
C HIS A 104 -7.10 -21.55 -8.41
N LEU A 105 -6.47 -21.76 -7.25
CA LEU A 105 -5.56 -20.78 -6.66
C LEU A 105 -4.32 -20.57 -7.53
N ALA A 106 -3.77 -21.62 -8.16
CA ALA A 106 -2.69 -21.45 -9.13
C ALA A 106 -3.13 -20.61 -10.35
N LEU A 107 -4.36 -20.81 -10.85
CA LEU A 107 -4.93 -19.98 -11.90
C LEU A 107 -5.17 -18.53 -11.45
N PHE A 108 -5.64 -18.34 -10.22
CA PHE A 108 -5.78 -17.01 -9.61
C PHE A 108 -4.42 -16.33 -9.49
N ARG A 109 -3.37 -17.07 -9.09
CA ARG A 109 -2.00 -16.56 -9.10
C ARG A 109 -1.58 -16.15 -10.50
N ASP A 110 -1.68 -17.02 -11.49
CA ASP A 110 -1.35 -16.66 -12.88
C ASP A 110 -2.02 -15.34 -13.29
N LEU A 111 -3.33 -15.23 -13.03
CA LEU A 111 -4.12 -14.05 -13.35
C LEU A 111 -3.67 -12.77 -12.61
N MET A 112 -3.28 -12.88 -11.34
CA MET A 112 -2.87 -11.73 -10.51
C MET A 112 -1.37 -11.39 -10.66
N GLY A 113 -0.56 -12.34 -11.12
CA GLY A 113 0.91 -12.24 -11.12
C GLY A 113 1.53 -12.02 -12.49
N SER A 114 0.80 -12.24 -13.59
CA SER A 114 1.22 -11.71 -14.88
C SER A 114 1.42 -10.21 -14.72
N GLU A 115 2.52 -9.66 -15.27
CA GLU A 115 2.79 -8.22 -15.40
C GLU A 115 1.65 -7.56 -16.18
N ASN A 116 0.54 -7.41 -15.49
CA ASN A 116 -0.70 -6.97 -16.02
C ASN A 116 -0.53 -5.46 -16.06
N ASN A 117 -0.13 -4.97 -17.24
CA ASN A 117 0.00 -3.55 -17.61
C ASN A 117 -1.34 -2.80 -17.59
N TYR A 118 -2.25 -3.23 -16.71
CA TYR A 118 -3.53 -2.62 -16.45
C TYR A 118 -3.31 -1.47 -15.46
N HIS A 119 -3.22 -0.26 -16.00
CA HIS A 119 -3.23 0.96 -15.21
C HIS A 119 -4.61 1.60 -15.35
N TYR A 120 -5.45 1.43 -14.33
CA TYR A 120 -6.76 2.06 -14.29
C TYR A 120 -6.73 3.26 -13.35
N SER A 121 -6.94 4.46 -13.87
CA SER A 121 -7.17 5.62 -13.00
C SER A 121 -8.63 5.62 -12.55
N ASP A 122 -8.85 5.58 -11.24
CA ASP A 122 -10.18 5.66 -10.65
C ASP A 122 -10.68 7.12 -10.58
N PRO A 123 -11.96 7.36 -10.24
CA PRO A 123 -12.50 8.72 -10.12
C PRO A 123 -11.79 9.60 -9.08
N SER A 124 -11.07 9.04 -8.12
CA SER A 124 -10.28 9.82 -7.16
C SER A 124 -8.90 10.23 -7.70
N GLY A 125 -8.51 9.72 -8.87
CA GLY A 125 -7.22 9.97 -9.51
C GLY A 125 -6.14 8.93 -9.20
N GLN A 126 -6.47 7.85 -8.47
CA GLN A 126 -5.50 6.81 -8.11
C GLN A 126 -5.40 5.74 -9.20
N ASN A 127 -4.18 5.23 -9.41
CA ASN A 127 -3.95 4.10 -10.29
C ASN A 127 -4.20 2.78 -9.54
N LEU A 128 -5.15 2.01 -10.05
CA LEU A 128 -5.50 0.69 -9.55
C LEU A 128 -4.84 -0.38 -10.42
N ASP A 129 -4.22 -1.36 -9.76
CA ASP A 129 -3.85 -2.62 -10.39
C ASP A 129 -5.11 -3.45 -10.74
N PHE A 130 -4.87 -4.58 -11.39
CA PHE A 130 -5.92 -5.50 -11.81
C PHE A 130 -6.83 -5.95 -10.65
N LEU A 131 -6.25 -6.41 -9.53
CA LEU A 131 -7.03 -6.94 -8.40
C LEU A 131 -7.85 -5.84 -7.73
N LYS A 132 -7.25 -4.66 -7.50
CA LYS A 132 -7.94 -3.50 -6.93
C LYS A 132 -9.08 -3.04 -7.83
N ARG A 133 -8.89 -3.04 -9.15
CA ARG A 133 -9.95 -2.71 -10.11
C ARG A 133 -11.09 -3.74 -10.06
N VAL A 134 -10.77 -5.03 -10.04
CA VAL A 134 -11.76 -6.11 -9.94
C VAL A 134 -12.56 -5.99 -8.64
N LYS A 135 -11.90 -5.79 -7.49
CA LYS A 135 -12.57 -5.59 -6.19
C LYS A 135 -13.44 -4.32 -6.17
N SER A 136 -12.98 -3.23 -6.78
CA SER A 136 -13.74 -1.97 -6.91
C SER A 136 -15.03 -2.18 -7.72
N LEU A 137 -14.97 -2.86 -8.87
CA LEU A 137 -16.17 -3.22 -9.65
C LEU A 137 -17.09 -4.20 -8.90
N ALA A 138 -16.50 -5.12 -8.12
CA ALA A 138 -17.24 -6.04 -7.28
C ALA A 138 -18.00 -5.31 -6.16
N ALA A 139 -17.43 -4.26 -5.56
CA ALA A 139 -18.12 -3.42 -4.56
C ALA A 139 -19.42 -2.81 -5.09
N GLU A 140 -19.51 -2.57 -6.39
CA GLU A 140 -20.70 -2.05 -7.08
C GLU A 140 -21.65 -3.14 -7.61
N SER A 141 -21.35 -4.41 -7.33
CA SER A 141 -22.08 -5.59 -7.81
C SER A 141 -22.74 -6.33 -6.67
N GLN A 142 -23.96 -6.82 -6.88
CA GLN A 142 -24.68 -7.62 -5.89
C GLN A 142 -24.57 -9.13 -6.15
N THR A 143 -24.23 -9.53 -7.38
CA THR A 143 -24.13 -10.93 -7.80
C THR A 143 -22.97 -11.14 -8.76
N LEU A 144 -22.48 -12.38 -8.88
CA LEU A 144 -21.41 -12.72 -9.82
C LEU A 144 -21.76 -12.40 -11.29
N PRO A 145 -22.98 -12.68 -11.80
CA PRO A 145 -23.35 -12.26 -13.15
C PRO A 145 -23.23 -10.76 -13.40
N GLN A 146 -23.63 -9.91 -12.43
CA GLN A 146 -23.48 -8.46 -12.53
C GLN A 146 -22.01 -8.03 -12.55
N LEU A 147 -21.17 -8.69 -11.74
CA LEU A 147 -19.73 -8.46 -11.77
C LEU A 147 -19.17 -8.81 -13.16
N TYR A 148 -19.49 -9.98 -13.72
CA TYR A 148 -18.98 -10.39 -15.03
C TYR A 148 -19.40 -9.44 -16.16
N GLU A 149 -20.62 -8.92 -16.11
CA GLU A 149 -21.08 -7.91 -17.08
C GLU A 149 -20.24 -6.62 -17.00
N ARG A 150 -19.95 -6.14 -15.78
CA ARG A 150 -19.11 -4.96 -15.56
C ARG A 150 -17.67 -5.18 -16.01
N LEU A 151 -17.11 -6.34 -15.68
CA LEU A 151 -15.76 -6.73 -16.11
C LEU A 151 -15.63 -6.79 -17.64
N GLY A 152 -16.70 -7.18 -18.34
CA GLY A 152 -16.79 -7.19 -19.81
C GLY A 152 -16.49 -5.87 -20.50
N LYS A 153 -16.54 -4.75 -19.76
CA LYS A 153 -16.23 -3.40 -20.26
C LYS A 153 -14.74 -3.07 -20.18
N ASP A 154 -14.06 -3.65 -19.19
CA ASP A 154 -12.70 -3.26 -18.80
C ASP A 154 -11.65 -4.31 -19.20
N PHE A 155 -12.06 -5.56 -19.39
CA PHE A 155 -11.16 -6.70 -19.54
C PHE A 155 -11.48 -7.57 -20.76
N LYS A 156 -10.47 -8.28 -21.26
CA LYS A 156 -10.61 -9.25 -22.35
C LYS A 156 -11.41 -10.47 -21.91
N ALA A 157 -12.10 -11.11 -22.85
CA ALA A 157 -12.97 -12.25 -22.60
C ALA A 157 -12.25 -13.44 -21.94
N ASP A 158 -10.99 -13.70 -22.30
CA ASP A 158 -10.18 -14.79 -21.73
C ASP A 158 -9.83 -14.54 -20.25
N VAL A 159 -9.54 -13.30 -19.89
CA VAL A 159 -9.30 -12.87 -18.50
C VAL A 159 -10.57 -13.07 -17.66
N ILE A 160 -11.72 -12.67 -18.20
CA ILE A 160 -13.02 -12.81 -17.54
C ILE A 160 -13.38 -14.28 -17.35
N GLU A 161 -13.15 -15.11 -18.36
CA GLU A 161 -13.46 -16.55 -18.28
C GLU A 161 -12.57 -17.28 -17.26
N LYS A 162 -11.28 -16.91 -17.18
CA LYS A 162 -10.40 -17.39 -16.11
C LYS A 162 -10.93 -16.99 -14.73
N LEU A 163 -11.31 -15.72 -14.54
CA LEU A 163 -11.83 -15.23 -13.26
C LEU A 163 -13.16 -15.90 -12.90
N ARG A 164 -14.07 -16.08 -13.86
CA ARG A 164 -15.33 -16.81 -13.70
C ARG A 164 -15.07 -18.22 -13.21
N THR A 165 -14.19 -18.96 -13.89
CA THR A 165 -13.81 -20.33 -13.50
C THR A 165 -13.32 -20.40 -12.04
N ILE A 166 -12.53 -19.42 -11.61
CA ILE A 166 -12.04 -19.35 -10.23
C ILE A 166 -13.17 -19.07 -9.24
N LEU A 167 -13.95 -18.01 -9.47
CA LEU A 167 -14.98 -17.58 -8.53
C LEU A 167 -16.11 -18.60 -8.42
N ASP A 168 -16.57 -19.18 -9.53
CA ASP A 168 -17.61 -20.21 -9.54
C ASP A 168 -17.18 -21.46 -8.76
N HIS A 169 -15.89 -21.84 -8.81
CA HIS A 169 -15.35 -22.95 -8.02
C HIS A 169 -15.45 -22.70 -6.51
N PHE A 170 -15.13 -21.49 -6.05
CA PHE A 170 -15.16 -21.16 -4.62
C PHE A 170 -16.54 -20.76 -4.09
N ASP A 171 -17.43 -20.26 -4.95
CA ASP A 171 -18.73 -19.70 -4.57
C ASP A 171 -19.55 -20.68 -3.72
N THR A 172 -19.75 -21.93 -4.18
CA THR A 172 -20.58 -22.91 -3.47
C THR A 172 -20.14 -23.14 -2.02
N ASN A 173 -18.82 -23.28 -1.80
CA ASN A 173 -18.29 -23.50 -0.45
C ASN A 173 -18.29 -22.21 0.38
N TYR A 174 -17.99 -21.07 -0.25
CA TYR A 174 -18.06 -19.77 0.41
C TYR A 174 -19.48 -19.45 0.89
N GLN A 175 -20.48 -19.66 0.02
CA GLN A 175 -21.91 -19.54 0.31
C GLN A 175 -22.29 -20.33 1.55
N LYS A 176 -21.96 -21.62 1.55
CA LYS A 176 -22.34 -22.55 2.61
C LYS A 176 -21.62 -22.27 3.93
N LEU A 177 -20.34 -21.91 3.88
CA LEU A 177 -19.49 -21.85 5.07
C LEU A 177 -19.45 -20.47 5.71
N ILE A 178 -19.60 -19.39 4.93
CA ILE A 178 -19.41 -18.01 5.39
C ILE A 178 -20.61 -17.14 5.06
N TRP A 179 -20.96 -16.99 3.78
CA TRP A 179 -21.94 -15.97 3.37
C TRP A 179 -23.31 -16.19 3.99
N GLN A 180 -23.95 -17.34 3.74
CA GLN A 180 -25.30 -17.63 4.23
C GLN A 180 -25.37 -17.65 5.77
N PRO A 181 -24.43 -18.30 6.49
CA PRO A 181 -24.42 -18.27 7.95
C PRO A 181 -24.34 -16.85 8.54
N GLU A 182 -23.56 -15.95 7.94
CA GLU A 182 -23.25 -14.64 8.52
C GLU A 182 -24.12 -13.50 7.98
N GLN A 183 -24.91 -13.74 6.92
CA GLN A 183 -25.70 -12.71 6.21
C GLN A 183 -26.63 -11.91 7.15
N SER A 184 -27.33 -12.59 8.06
CA SER A 184 -28.25 -11.93 8.99
C SER A 184 -27.52 -11.00 9.96
N SER A 185 -26.37 -11.46 10.47
CA SER A 185 -25.52 -10.67 11.37
C SER A 185 -24.91 -9.47 10.65
N LEU A 186 -24.46 -9.66 9.40
CA LEU A 186 -23.87 -8.61 8.56
C LEU A 186 -24.89 -7.51 8.23
N ASN A 187 -26.11 -7.87 7.84
CA ASN A 187 -27.19 -6.90 7.61
C ASN A 187 -27.54 -6.10 8.87
N ALA A 188 -27.56 -6.76 10.04
CA ALA A 188 -27.77 -6.08 11.30
C ALA A 188 -26.60 -5.15 11.65
N ALA A 189 -25.35 -5.53 11.31
CA ALA A 189 -24.18 -4.68 11.49
C ALA A 189 -24.25 -3.44 10.59
N LEU A 190 -24.61 -3.59 9.31
CA LEU A 190 -24.79 -2.48 8.37
C LEU A 190 -25.69 -1.39 8.95
N GLN A 191 -26.90 -1.75 9.39
CA GLN A 191 -27.86 -0.79 9.97
C GLN A 191 -27.31 -0.09 11.21
N ARG A 192 -26.63 -0.83 12.10
CA ARG A 192 -26.01 -0.26 13.30
C ARG A 192 -24.87 0.70 12.94
N PHE A 193 -24.07 0.35 11.95
CA PHE A 193 -22.91 1.13 11.55
C PHE A 193 -23.32 2.39 10.80
N GLU A 194 -24.36 2.35 9.96
CA GLU A 194 -24.94 3.54 9.33
C GLU A 194 -25.42 4.56 10.37
N LYS A 195 -26.09 4.09 11.42
CA LYS A 195 -26.45 4.94 12.56
C LYS A 195 -25.20 5.50 13.27
N GLY A 196 -24.20 4.66 13.50
CA GLY A 196 -22.95 5.05 14.13
C GLY A 196 -22.16 6.10 13.36
N ILE A 197 -22.14 6.05 12.03
CA ILE A 197 -21.54 7.06 11.14
C ILE A 197 -22.13 8.45 11.40
N ILE A 198 -23.45 8.53 11.54
CA ILE A 198 -24.16 9.78 11.83
C ILE A 198 -23.81 10.27 13.24
N GLU A 199 -23.93 9.40 14.23
CA GLU A 199 -23.71 9.77 15.65
C GLU A 199 -22.26 10.19 15.94
N SER A 200 -21.29 9.53 15.30
CA SER A 200 -19.85 9.84 15.44
C SER A 200 -19.40 11.06 14.64
N LYS A 201 -20.26 11.59 13.76
CA LYS A 201 -19.94 12.70 12.85
C LYS A 201 -18.72 12.41 11.97
N ILE A 202 -18.55 11.16 11.55
CA ILE A 202 -17.34 10.72 10.82
C ILE A 202 -17.09 11.57 9.56
N ASN A 203 -18.14 11.96 8.84
CA ASN A 203 -18.03 12.80 7.63
C ASN A 203 -17.50 14.21 7.94
N GLU A 204 -17.91 14.81 9.06
CA GLU A 204 -17.39 16.12 9.50
C GLU A 204 -15.89 16.00 9.84
N ARG A 205 -15.50 14.89 10.50
CA ARG A 205 -14.12 14.63 10.89
C ARG A 205 -13.22 14.33 9.70
N LEU A 206 -13.71 13.61 8.69
CA LEU A 206 -12.99 13.41 7.43
C LEU A 206 -12.82 14.73 6.66
N ALA A 207 -13.77 15.67 6.76
CA ALA A 207 -13.60 17.00 6.18
C ALA A 207 -12.47 17.79 6.88
N ASP A 208 -12.35 17.70 8.21
CA ASP A 208 -11.24 18.29 8.97
C ASP A 208 -9.89 17.69 8.51
N VAL A 209 -9.81 16.36 8.35
CA VAL A 209 -8.61 15.66 7.89
C VAL A 209 -8.28 15.99 6.44
N ARG A 210 -9.27 16.03 5.54
CA ARG A 210 -9.08 16.42 4.14
C ARG A 210 -8.47 17.80 4.04
N TYR A 211 -8.98 18.75 4.83
CA TYR A 211 -8.43 20.10 4.89
C TYR A 211 -6.99 20.10 5.43
N PHE A 212 -6.76 19.41 6.55
CA PHE A 212 -5.43 19.27 7.15
C PHE A 212 -4.41 18.71 6.14
N LEU A 213 -4.74 17.63 5.44
CA LEU A 213 -3.87 17.01 4.44
C LEU A 213 -3.79 17.82 3.15
N GLN A 214 -4.66 18.81 2.92
CA GLN A 214 -4.88 19.43 1.60
C GLN A 214 -5.13 18.36 0.51
N ALA A 215 -5.98 17.39 0.82
CA ALA A 215 -6.31 16.30 -0.08
C ALA A 215 -7.37 16.76 -1.10
N PRO A 216 -7.09 16.72 -2.41
CA PRO A 216 -8.14 16.89 -3.40
C PRO A 216 -9.14 15.73 -3.27
N TRP A 217 -10.42 16.00 -3.46
CA TRP A 217 -11.43 14.95 -3.47
C TRP A 217 -12.54 15.36 -4.40
N VAL A 218 -13.00 14.41 -5.21
CA VAL A 218 -14.06 14.67 -6.18
C VAL A 218 -15.36 14.90 -5.43
N GLU A 219 -16.04 16.00 -5.79
CA GLU A 219 -17.32 16.37 -5.21
C GLU A 219 -18.35 15.26 -5.44
N GLY A 220 -19.05 14.87 -4.37
CA GLY A 220 -20.05 13.80 -4.42
C GLY A 220 -19.50 12.37 -4.46
N LEU A 221 -18.19 12.15 -4.61
CA LEU A 221 -17.60 10.81 -4.56
C LEU A 221 -17.58 10.30 -3.10
N PRO A 222 -18.27 9.20 -2.75
CA PRO A 222 -18.23 8.67 -1.40
C PRO A 222 -17.01 7.80 -1.14
N PHE A 223 -16.57 7.72 0.12
CA PHE A 223 -15.75 6.62 0.62
C PHE A 223 -16.65 5.39 0.80
N THR A 224 -16.56 4.43 -0.12
CA THR A 224 -17.40 3.23 -0.09
C THR A 224 -16.71 2.13 0.71
N ILE A 225 -17.24 1.84 1.89
CA ILE A 225 -16.75 0.74 2.74
C ILE A 225 -17.62 -0.49 2.49
N VAL A 226 -17.01 -1.53 1.94
CA VAL A 226 -17.61 -2.85 1.77
C VAL A 226 -17.41 -3.67 3.03
N LEU A 227 -18.50 -4.09 3.65
CA LEU A 227 -18.48 -4.95 4.83
C LEU A 227 -18.30 -6.42 4.39
N ILE A 228 -17.19 -7.03 4.82
CA ILE A 228 -16.82 -8.41 4.48
C ILE A 228 -17.09 -9.31 5.69
N PRO A 229 -18.00 -10.30 5.61
CA PRO A 229 -18.29 -11.14 6.76
C PRO A 229 -17.12 -12.08 7.07
N LEU A 230 -16.75 -12.15 8.35
CA LEU A 230 -15.87 -13.19 8.87
C LEU A 230 -16.67 -14.26 9.63
N PRO A 231 -16.20 -15.52 9.65
CA PRO A 231 -16.75 -16.53 10.53
C PRO A 231 -16.64 -16.10 12.00
N SER A 232 -17.63 -16.46 12.81
CA SER A 232 -17.74 -16.12 14.25
C SER A 232 -16.54 -16.48 15.16
N ALA A 233 -15.56 -17.23 14.65
CA ALA A 233 -14.38 -17.67 15.39
C ALA A 233 -13.10 -16.86 15.08
N SER A 234 -13.17 -15.85 14.21
CA SER A 234 -11.98 -15.08 13.86
C SER A 234 -11.50 -14.21 15.03
N PRO A 235 -10.20 -14.19 15.35
CA PRO A 235 -9.66 -13.40 16.46
C PRO A 235 -9.49 -11.91 16.15
N HIS A 236 -9.38 -11.55 14.86
CA HIS A 236 -9.06 -10.20 14.38
C HIS A 236 -9.81 -9.90 13.07
N SER A 237 -9.90 -8.62 12.73
CA SER A 237 -10.44 -8.09 11.46
C SER A 237 -9.38 -7.24 10.76
N HIS A 238 -9.42 -7.21 9.43
CA HIS A 238 -8.53 -6.41 8.58
C HIS A 238 -9.33 -5.40 7.77
N GLY A 239 -8.69 -4.27 7.48
CA GLY A 239 -9.11 -3.29 6.49
C GLY A 239 -8.15 -3.32 5.30
N GLU A 240 -8.65 -2.93 4.13
CA GLU A 240 -7.83 -2.65 2.96
C GLU A 240 -8.43 -1.47 2.20
N THR A 241 -7.59 -0.52 1.83
CA THR A 241 -7.94 0.60 0.94
C THR A 241 -7.68 0.24 -0.52
N LEU A 242 -8.71 0.38 -1.35
CA LEU A 242 -8.70 0.20 -2.80
C LEU A 242 -8.94 1.54 -3.49
N SER A 243 -8.41 2.63 -2.91
CA SER A 243 -8.74 4.03 -3.23
C SER A 243 -10.07 4.48 -2.60
N ALA A 244 -11.04 4.99 -3.38
CA ALA A 244 -12.33 5.46 -2.87
C ALA A 244 -13.21 4.31 -2.34
N VAL A 245 -12.86 3.05 -2.65
CA VAL A 245 -13.46 1.86 -2.07
C VAL A 245 -12.53 1.32 -0.98
N GLN A 246 -13.07 0.89 0.14
CA GLN A 246 -12.36 0.18 1.21
C GLN A 246 -13.09 -1.13 1.47
N THR A 247 -12.38 -2.18 1.85
CA THR A 247 -12.99 -3.43 2.34
C THR A 247 -12.63 -3.59 3.80
N VAL A 248 -13.62 -3.88 4.64
CA VAL A 248 -13.37 -4.09 6.08
C VAL A 248 -14.07 -5.35 6.54
N GLU A 249 -13.30 -6.23 7.15
CA GLU A 249 -13.76 -7.47 7.74
C GLU A 249 -14.61 -7.21 9.00
N VAL A 250 -15.77 -7.87 9.10
CA VAL A 250 -16.74 -7.67 10.17
C VAL A 250 -16.98 -8.98 10.90
N LEU A 251 -16.68 -8.98 12.20
CA LEU A 251 -17.04 -10.06 13.10
C LEU A 251 -18.54 -10.07 13.39
N PRO A 252 -19.16 -11.25 13.55
CA PRO A 252 -20.56 -11.33 13.96
C PRO A 252 -20.79 -10.63 15.29
N GLY A 253 -21.79 -9.74 15.33
CA GLY A 253 -22.12 -8.97 16.53
C GLY A 253 -21.20 -7.77 16.82
N ALA A 254 -20.23 -7.45 15.94
CA ALA A 254 -19.37 -6.28 16.11
C ALA A 254 -20.17 -4.99 16.34
N ARG A 255 -19.66 -4.14 17.24
CA ARG A 255 -20.19 -2.82 17.55
C ARG A 255 -19.48 -1.77 16.71
N PHE A 256 -20.18 -0.68 16.38
CA PHE A 256 -19.59 0.39 15.58
C PHE A 256 -18.33 0.99 16.21
N THR A 257 -18.32 1.16 17.54
CA THR A 257 -17.16 1.68 18.28
C THR A 257 -15.90 0.81 18.19
N GLU A 258 -16.03 -0.44 17.76
CA GLU A 258 -14.92 -1.40 17.64
C GLU A 258 -14.28 -1.40 16.25
N ILE A 259 -14.88 -0.70 15.28
CA ILE A 259 -14.46 -0.73 13.87
C ILE A 259 -14.40 0.65 13.22
N ALA A 260 -15.01 1.66 13.83
CA ALA A 260 -15.09 3.00 13.27
C ALA A 260 -13.72 3.69 13.13
N ASP A 261 -12.77 3.34 14.00
CA ASP A 261 -11.37 3.75 13.88
C ASP A 261 -10.72 3.19 12.62
N VAL A 262 -10.96 1.91 12.30
CA VAL A 262 -10.52 1.27 11.04
C VAL A 262 -11.16 1.95 9.83
N PHE A 263 -12.47 2.23 9.87
CA PHE A 263 -13.15 2.96 8.78
C PHE A 263 -12.49 4.32 8.52
N PHE A 264 -12.14 5.02 9.59
CA PHE A 264 -11.49 6.32 9.50
C PHE A 264 -10.04 6.22 9.02
N HIS A 265 -9.31 5.22 9.49
CA HIS A 265 -7.93 4.92 9.08
C HIS A 265 -7.84 4.67 7.56
N GLU A 266 -8.67 3.78 7.02
CA GLU A 266 -8.66 3.46 5.58
C GLU A 266 -9.06 4.67 4.71
N ALA A 267 -9.99 5.51 5.19
CA ALA A 267 -10.35 6.75 4.52
C ALA A 267 -9.20 7.79 4.55
N CYS A 268 -8.39 7.81 5.62
CA CYS A 268 -7.19 8.65 5.67
C CYS A 268 -6.18 8.27 4.57
N HIS A 269 -6.00 6.97 4.30
CA HIS A 269 -5.15 6.52 3.19
C HIS A 269 -5.68 6.97 1.83
N ALA A 270 -7.00 6.86 1.61
CA ALA A 270 -7.61 7.32 0.36
C ALA A 270 -7.42 8.83 0.15
N LEU A 271 -7.54 9.63 1.22
CA LEU A 271 -7.23 11.06 1.19
C LEU A 271 -5.75 11.33 0.90
N TRP A 272 -4.85 10.56 1.51
CA TRP A 272 -3.41 10.70 1.28
C TRP A 272 -3.04 10.49 -0.19
N PHE A 273 -3.51 9.40 -0.80
CA PHE A 273 -3.19 9.02 -2.18
C PHE A 273 -3.98 9.77 -3.26
N SER A 274 -5.03 10.52 -2.91
CA SER A 274 -5.78 11.34 -3.88
C SER A 274 -4.94 12.44 -4.55
N LYS A 275 -3.74 12.74 -4.02
CA LYS A 275 -2.88 13.81 -4.50
C LYS A 275 -2.23 13.42 -5.85
N PRO A 276 -2.42 14.20 -6.92
CA PRO A 276 -1.88 13.90 -8.27
C PRO A 276 -0.36 13.80 -8.34
N ASP A 277 0.33 14.48 -7.43
CA ASP A 277 1.77 14.41 -7.24
C ASP A 277 2.05 13.96 -5.81
N GLU A 278 1.67 12.73 -5.46
CA GLU A 278 2.11 12.10 -4.21
C GLU A 278 3.62 12.28 -4.06
N GLU A 279 4.40 12.11 -5.13
CA GLU A 279 5.84 12.35 -5.14
C GLU A 279 6.24 13.79 -4.83
N LYS A 280 5.44 14.82 -5.13
CA LYS A 280 5.77 16.22 -4.75
C LYS A 280 5.35 16.56 -3.33
N VAL A 281 4.26 15.98 -2.83
CA VAL A 281 3.90 16.11 -1.41
C VAL A 281 4.87 15.33 -0.56
N ALA A 282 5.16 14.10 -0.96
CA ALA A 282 6.27 13.34 -0.45
C ALA A 282 7.56 14.15 -0.62
N ALA A 283 7.84 14.84 -1.74
CA ALA A 283 9.03 15.68 -1.91
C ALA A 283 9.13 16.86 -0.93
N LYS A 284 8.02 17.36 -0.37
CA LYS A 284 8.07 18.29 0.76
C LYS A 284 8.56 17.61 2.05
N PHE A 285 8.28 16.31 2.21
CA PHE A 285 8.93 15.43 3.17
C PHE A 285 10.31 14.93 2.70
N TYR A 286 10.66 15.05 1.41
CA TYR A 286 12.03 14.90 0.89
C TYR A 286 12.80 16.19 1.17
N LEU A 287 12.86 16.60 2.43
CA LEU A 287 14.03 17.35 2.82
C LEU A 287 15.23 16.41 2.52
N PRO A 288 16.27 16.88 1.79
CA PRO A 288 17.44 16.07 1.41
C PRO A 288 18.20 15.43 2.59
N LYS A 289 17.74 15.63 3.83
CA LYS A 289 18.30 15.13 5.08
C LYS A 289 17.50 13.98 5.70
N LEU A 290 16.33 13.64 5.17
CA LEU A 290 15.38 12.71 5.78
C LEU A 290 15.34 11.43 4.93
N GLY A 291 15.78 10.30 5.51
CA GLY A 291 15.87 9.02 4.81
C GLY A 291 14.52 8.47 4.34
N ARG A 292 14.53 7.35 3.62
CA ARG A 292 13.32 6.77 2.99
C ARG A 292 12.34 6.12 3.98
N LEU A 293 12.82 5.67 5.14
CA LEU A 293 12.05 4.97 6.18
C LEU A 293 11.03 5.86 6.94
N PRO A 294 11.39 7.03 7.51
CA PRO A 294 10.41 7.89 8.18
C PRO A 294 9.20 8.23 7.30
N ARG A 295 9.39 8.33 5.98
CA ARG A 295 8.31 8.55 5.01
C ARG A 295 7.34 7.37 4.95
N SER A 296 7.84 6.13 4.84
CA SER A 296 6.95 4.95 4.78
C SER A 296 6.20 4.77 6.10
N GLU A 297 6.85 5.03 7.21
CA GLU A 297 6.23 4.96 8.53
C GLU A 297 5.26 6.11 8.80
N LEU A 298 5.47 7.29 8.20
CA LEU A 298 4.55 8.41 8.34
C LEU A 298 3.20 8.12 7.69
N TYR A 299 3.18 7.43 6.56
CA TYR A 299 1.94 7.10 5.87
C TYR A 299 1.00 6.26 6.77
N GLU A 300 1.50 5.15 7.31
CA GLU A 300 0.74 4.29 8.24
C GLU A 300 0.56 4.97 9.60
N GLY A 301 1.63 5.54 10.17
CA GLY A 301 1.63 6.20 11.46
C GLY A 301 0.67 7.39 11.52
N MET A 302 0.50 8.14 10.43
CA MET A 302 -0.48 9.22 10.31
C MET A 302 -1.91 8.69 10.27
N ALA A 303 -2.17 7.68 9.41
CA ALA A 303 -3.48 7.05 9.34
C ALA A 303 -3.87 6.45 10.69
N THR A 304 -2.92 5.82 11.40
CA THR A 304 -3.11 5.28 12.74
C THR A 304 -3.32 6.37 13.80
N ALA A 305 -2.55 7.46 13.76
CA ALA A 305 -2.72 8.58 14.68
C ALA A 305 -4.10 9.25 14.50
N LEU A 306 -4.56 9.38 13.26
CA LEU A 306 -5.87 9.96 12.92
C LEU A 306 -7.03 9.01 13.24
N GLY A 307 -6.94 7.75 12.81
CA GLY A 307 -8.00 6.74 12.90
C GLY A 307 -8.19 6.17 14.30
N GLN A 308 -7.10 5.77 14.97
CA GLN A 308 -7.12 5.07 16.25
C GLN A 308 -6.84 6.02 17.43
N GLY A 309 -6.18 7.16 17.17
CA GLY A 309 -5.88 8.18 18.17
C GLY A 309 -6.91 9.32 18.23
N TRP A 310 -6.90 10.17 17.19
CA TRP A 310 -7.65 11.43 17.17
C TRP A 310 -9.15 11.23 16.98
N PHE A 311 -9.58 10.47 15.98
CA PHE A 311 -11.01 10.27 15.70
C PHE A 311 -11.78 9.67 16.88
N PRO A 312 -11.31 8.61 17.57
CA PRO A 312 -12.02 8.04 18.70
C PRO A 312 -12.07 9.00 19.89
N HIS A 313 -11.06 9.88 20.02
CA HIS A 313 -11.09 10.95 21.02
C HIS A 313 -12.23 11.94 20.76
N MET A 314 -12.49 12.25 19.49
CA MET A 314 -13.53 13.18 19.07
C MET A 314 -14.92 12.56 18.98
N ALA A 315 -15.00 11.27 18.67
CA ALA A 315 -16.25 10.55 18.40
C ALA A 315 -16.80 9.82 19.62
N PHE A 316 -15.94 9.36 20.54
CA PHE A 316 -16.31 8.46 21.62
C PHE A 316 -15.81 8.93 22.99
N LYS A 317 -16.46 8.46 24.06
CA LYS A 317 -16.02 8.70 25.44
C LYS A 317 -14.77 7.86 25.75
N GLU A 318 -13.91 8.32 26.66
CA GLU A 318 -12.61 7.69 27.01
C GLU A 318 -12.69 6.19 27.33
N ALA A 319 -13.77 5.73 27.97
CA ALA A 319 -13.95 4.32 28.36
C ALA A 319 -14.10 3.34 27.17
N GLN A 320 -14.20 3.84 25.94
CA GLN A 320 -14.41 3.04 24.73
C GLN A 320 -13.17 2.95 23.82
N ARG A 321 -12.01 3.43 24.29
CA ARG A 321 -10.79 3.47 23.47
C ARG A 321 -10.02 2.14 23.52
N PRO A 322 -9.54 1.64 22.36
CA PRO A 322 -8.70 0.45 22.33
C PRO A 322 -7.35 0.72 22.99
N LYS A 323 -6.84 -0.26 23.75
CA LYS A 323 -5.55 -0.15 24.46
C LYS A 323 -4.37 -0.21 23.50
N ASN A 324 -4.44 -1.05 22.48
CA ASN A 324 -3.46 -1.18 21.40
C ASN A 324 -4.08 -0.57 20.14
N TRP A 325 -3.29 0.17 19.37
CA TRP A 325 -3.76 0.81 18.13
C TRP A 325 -3.37 0.00 16.90
N ASP A 326 -2.23 -0.69 16.96
CA ASP A 326 -1.69 -1.45 15.84
C ASP A 326 -1.00 -2.73 16.33
N ALA A 327 -0.93 -3.74 15.48
CA ALA A 327 -0.13 -4.94 15.74
C ALA A 327 1.36 -4.66 15.56
N ASP A 328 1.72 -3.70 14.71
CA ASP A 328 3.08 -3.27 14.49
C ASP A 328 3.50 -2.20 15.51
N THR A 329 4.49 -2.55 16.35
CA THR A 329 4.96 -1.69 17.43
C THR A 329 5.62 -0.40 16.96
N THR A 330 6.20 -0.40 15.76
CA THR A 330 6.82 0.79 15.16
C THR A 330 5.72 1.74 14.69
N ILE A 331 4.71 1.25 13.95
CA ILE A 331 3.56 2.08 13.53
C ILE A 331 2.83 2.62 14.75
N GLU A 332 2.48 1.76 15.72
CA GLU A 332 1.81 2.21 16.94
C GLU A 332 2.66 3.23 17.71
N GLY A 333 3.94 2.94 17.89
CA GLY A 333 4.86 3.82 18.62
C GLY A 333 5.00 5.18 17.95
N TYR A 334 5.06 5.21 16.62
CA TYR A 334 5.14 6.46 15.86
C TYR A 334 3.82 7.22 15.91
N ALA A 335 2.69 6.54 15.65
CA ALA A 335 1.35 7.14 15.68
C ALA A 335 1.05 7.81 17.02
N ARG A 336 1.38 7.15 18.13
CA ARG A 336 1.21 7.73 19.48
C ARG A 336 2.07 8.97 19.69
N ALA A 337 3.31 8.95 19.18
CA ALA A 337 4.22 10.08 19.30
C ALA A 337 3.81 11.25 18.37
N LEU A 338 3.18 10.95 17.22
CA LEU A 338 2.61 11.93 16.30
C LEU A 338 1.30 12.55 16.80
N LEU A 339 0.49 11.82 17.57
CA LEU A 339 -0.86 12.26 17.95
C LEU A 339 -0.90 13.69 18.56
N PRO A 340 0.00 14.11 19.47
CA PRO A 340 0.00 15.47 19.99
C PRO A 340 0.17 16.53 18.89
N LEU A 341 1.09 16.31 17.94
CA LEU A 341 1.34 17.21 16.82
C LEU A 341 0.13 17.27 15.87
N VAL A 342 -0.45 16.11 15.54
CA VAL A 342 -1.65 16.02 14.69
C VAL A 342 -2.83 16.73 15.33
N SER A 343 -3.05 16.51 16.63
CA SER A 343 -4.14 17.12 17.38
C SER A 343 -3.98 18.64 17.48
N GLU A 344 -2.74 19.13 17.67
CA GLU A 344 -2.41 20.57 17.65
C GLU A 344 -2.82 21.20 16.32
N TYR A 345 -2.44 20.60 15.18
CA TYR A 345 -2.74 21.13 13.86
C TYR A 345 -4.23 21.12 13.55
N LEU A 346 -4.93 20.01 13.84
CA LEU A 346 -6.37 19.90 13.63
C LEU A 346 -7.15 20.88 14.50
N ALA A 347 -6.80 21.03 15.78
CA ALA A 347 -7.43 21.99 16.68
C ALA A 347 -7.23 23.44 16.23
N ALA A 348 -6.04 23.76 15.71
CA ALA A 348 -5.72 25.08 15.17
C ALA A 348 -6.29 25.33 13.76
N GLY A 349 -6.90 24.33 13.11
CA GLY A 349 -7.32 24.42 11.72
C GLY A 349 -6.16 24.72 10.78
N ARG A 350 -4.97 24.18 11.08
CA ARG A 350 -3.78 24.29 10.24
C ARG A 350 -3.79 23.19 9.19
N VAL A 351 -3.13 23.48 8.08
CA VAL A 351 -2.79 22.51 7.05
C VAL A 351 -1.41 21.94 7.34
N MET A 352 -1.15 20.74 6.83
CA MET A 352 0.17 20.14 6.82
C MET A 352 1.12 21.02 5.99
N ASP A 353 2.20 21.46 6.63
CA ASP A 353 3.21 22.37 6.08
C ASP A 353 4.62 21.81 6.34
N ASP A 354 5.65 22.54 5.90
CA ASP A 354 7.04 22.10 6.03
C ASP A 354 7.46 21.96 7.52
N GLN A 355 6.88 22.78 8.41
CA GLN A 355 7.14 22.69 9.84
C GLN A 355 6.53 21.42 10.45
N PHE A 356 5.34 21.02 10.00
CA PHE A 356 4.76 19.72 10.36
C PHE A 356 5.71 18.59 9.96
N ALA A 357 6.19 18.61 8.71
CA ALA A 357 7.07 17.57 8.16
C ALA A 357 8.37 17.44 8.95
N GLU A 358 9.02 18.56 9.28
CA GLU A 358 10.23 18.57 10.10
C GLU A 358 9.98 17.99 11.51
N ARG A 359 8.92 18.45 12.20
CA ARG A 359 8.58 17.98 13.55
C ARG A 359 8.21 16.51 13.58
N ALA A 360 7.38 16.05 12.63
CA ALA A 360 6.99 14.65 12.51
C ALA A 360 8.22 13.75 12.31
N THR A 361 9.21 14.23 11.56
CA THR A 361 10.42 13.47 11.31
C THR A 361 11.34 13.43 12.52
N THR A 362 11.52 14.55 13.23
CA THR A 362 12.26 14.58 14.49
C THR A 362 11.66 13.59 15.50
N ILE A 363 10.33 13.55 15.61
CA ILE A 363 9.62 12.59 16.46
C ILE A 363 9.99 11.14 16.10
N PHE A 364 10.07 10.82 14.80
CA PHE A 364 10.45 9.47 14.36
C PHE A 364 11.86 9.09 14.82
N TYR A 365 12.87 9.92 14.50
CA TYR A 365 14.27 9.62 14.83
C TYR A 365 14.55 9.61 16.34
N GLU A 366 13.88 10.46 17.11
CA GLU A 366 13.99 10.42 18.57
C GLU A 366 13.36 9.16 19.17
N LYS A 367 12.26 8.68 18.57
CA LYS A 367 11.54 7.49 19.04
C LYS A 367 12.21 6.19 18.60
N PHE A 368 12.81 6.18 17.41
CA PHE A 368 13.34 5.00 16.74
C PHE A 368 14.78 5.20 16.22
N PRO A 369 15.74 5.58 17.09
CA PRO A 369 17.09 5.92 16.66
C PRO A 369 17.84 4.75 15.99
N ASP A 370 17.45 3.51 16.29
CA ASP A 370 18.11 2.29 15.80
C ASP A 370 17.36 1.60 14.64
N GLU A 371 16.14 2.06 14.28
CA GLU A 371 15.35 1.38 13.25
C GLU A 371 15.83 1.66 11.83
N THR A 372 16.44 2.83 11.60
CA THR A 372 16.92 3.22 10.26
C THR A 372 18.08 2.39 9.74
N ASN A 373 18.72 1.59 10.60
CA ASN A 373 19.86 0.76 10.23
C ASN A 373 19.47 -0.72 10.08
N GLN A 374 18.20 -1.08 10.27
CA GLN A 374 17.78 -2.48 10.23
C GLN A 374 17.27 -2.85 8.85
N VAL A 375 17.80 -3.92 8.26
CA VAL A 375 17.29 -4.45 6.97
C VAL A 375 15.79 -4.74 7.01
N ALA A 376 15.23 -5.16 8.15
CA ALA A 376 13.79 -5.41 8.27
C ALA A 376 12.92 -4.17 7.99
N GLN A 377 13.51 -2.98 8.11
CA GLN A 377 12.89 -1.68 7.85
C GLN A 377 13.16 -1.16 6.44
N THR A 378 13.77 -1.97 5.59
CA THR A 378 14.07 -1.60 4.20
C THR A 378 12.79 -1.40 3.40
N GLY A 379 12.61 -0.18 2.90
CA GLY A 379 11.49 0.16 2.01
C GLY A 379 11.68 -0.32 0.56
N GLU A 380 12.93 -0.51 0.11
CA GLU A 380 13.26 -0.95 -1.25
C GLU A 380 14.44 -1.90 -1.24
N PHE A 381 14.37 -2.99 -2.00
CA PHE A 381 15.41 -4.02 -2.01
C PHE A 381 15.70 -4.42 -3.44
N LEU A 382 16.99 -4.44 -3.80
CA LEU A 382 17.45 -4.87 -5.11
C LEU A 382 18.11 -6.25 -5.01
N VAL A 383 17.63 -7.21 -5.79
CA VAL A 383 18.26 -8.53 -5.94
C VAL A 383 18.88 -8.64 -7.34
N MET A 384 20.19 -8.85 -7.36
CA MET A 384 20.96 -9.16 -8.56
C MET A 384 21.19 -10.67 -8.61
N ALA A 385 20.86 -11.35 -9.71
CA ALA A 385 20.99 -12.80 -9.80
C ALA A 385 21.57 -13.24 -11.14
N SER A 386 22.30 -14.36 -11.17
CA SER A 386 22.81 -14.93 -12.43
C SER A 386 21.70 -15.47 -13.34
N GLU A 387 20.58 -15.86 -12.73
CA GLU A 387 19.41 -16.41 -13.41
C GLU A 387 18.16 -15.73 -12.84
N ILE A 388 17.10 -15.60 -13.66
CA ILE A 388 15.83 -15.02 -13.20
C ILE A 388 15.24 -15.99 -12.15
N PRO A 389 15.05 -15.55 -10.89
CA PRO A 389 14.38 -16.38 -9.89
C PRO A 389 12.99 -16.77 -10.40
N GLU A 390 12.45 -17.93 -10.00
CA GLU A 390 11.01 -18.15 -10.05
C GLU A 390 10.32 -17.05 -9.22
N SER A 391 9.89 -15.99 -9.91
CA SER A 391 9.98 -14.65 -9.34
C SER A 391 8.92 -14.41 -8.29
N ARG A 392 7.73 -15.00 -8.40
CA ARG A 392 6.62 -14.74 -7.48
C ARG A 392 6.79 -15.40 -6.12
N GLU A 393 7.13 -16.69 -6.06
CA GLU A 393 7.31 -17.37 -4.76
C GLU A 393 8.49 -16.79 -3.99
N PHE A 394 9.58 -16.51 -4.73
CA PHE A 394 10.72 -15.81 -4.19
C PHE A 394 10.34 -14.39 -3.72
N ARG A 395 9.67 -13.57 -4.54
CA ARG A 395 9.19 -12.24 -4.13
C ARG A 395 8.30 -12.31 -2.89
N ALA A 396 7.31 -13.21 -2.86
CA ALA A 396 6.42 -13.38 -1.73
C ALA A 396 7.17 -13.74 -0.44
N LEU A 397 8.21 -14.56 -0.55
CA LEU A 397 9.07 -14.87 0.58
C LEU A 397 9.90 -13.68 1.03
N ILE A 398 10.46 -12.89 0.10
CA ILE A 398 11.19 -11.67 0.45
C ILE A 398 10.28 -10.65 1.13
N TYR A 399 9.09 -10.37 0.59
CA TYR A 399 8.09 -9.49 1.23
C TYR A 399 7.68 -9.99 2.63
N LYS A 400 7.57 -11.32 2.81
CA LYS A 400 7.29 -11.91 4.12
C LYS A 400 8.43 -11.70 5.13
N LEU A 401 9.67 -11.69 4.67
CA LEU A 401 10.86 -11.48 5.52
C LEU A 401 11.14 -10.00 5.77
N LEU A 402 10.77 -9.14 4.82
CA LEU A 402 10.92 -7.70 4.84
C LEU A 402 9.53 -7.04 4.81
N PRO A 403 8.80 -7.01 5.95
CA PRO A 403 7.41 -6.55 5.98
C PRO A 403 7.25 -5.07 5.59
N ARG A 404 8.33 -4.29 5.63
CA ARG A 404 8.35 -2.87 5.23
C ARG A 404 8.73 -2.65 3.77
N LEU A 405 9.05 -3.72 3.05
CA LEU A 405 9.39 -3.65 1.65
C LEU A 405 8.20 -3.16 0.83
N ARG A 406 8.41 -2.07 0.09
CA ARG A 406 7.43 -1.48 -0.83
C ARG A 406 7.84 -1.73 -2.28
N ALA A 407 9.12 -1.70 -2.59
CA ALA A 407 9.63 -2.05 -3.92
C ALA A 407 10.67 -3.17 -3.86
N LEU A 408 10.45 -4.22 -4.64
CA LEU A 408 11.41 -5.30 -4.85
C LEU A 408 11.79 -5.33 -6.32
N SER A 409 13.02 -4.94 -6.61
CA SER A 409 13.60 -5.02 -7.95
C SER A 409 14.44 -6.28 -8.05
N ILE A 410 14.29 -7.02 -9.15
CA ILE A 410 15.09 -8.20 -9.43
C ILE A 410 15.68 -8.01 -10.82
N SER A 411 17.01 -8.12 -10.93
CA SER A 411 17.72 -8.00 -12.19
C SER A 411 18.57 -9.24 -12.43
N ALA A 412 18.39 -9.84 -13.60
CA ALA A 412 19.12 -11.02 -14.05
C ALA A 412 19.18 -11.07 -15.59
N PRO A 413 20.31 -11.51 -16.19
CA PRO A 413 21.54 -11.91 -15.51
C PRO A 413 22.30 -10.69 -14.94
N PHE A 414 22.87 -10.85 -13.74
CA PHE A 414 23.41 -9.72 -12.97
C PHE A 414 24.56 -8.97 -13.66
N ASP A 415 25.27 -9.64 -14.57
CA ASP A 415 26.46 -9.14 -15.25
C ASP A 415 26.16 -8.51 -16.61
N ASP A 416 24.88 -8.42 -17.01
CA ASP A 416 24.53 -7.63 -18.17
C ASP A 416 24.68 -6.12 -17.91
N THR A 417 24.79 -5.35 -18.99
CA THR A 417 25.02 -3.90 -18.90
C THR A 417 23.85 -3.15 -18.24
N GLU A 418 22.63 -3.66 -18.36
CA GLU A 418 21.42 -3.04 -17.82
C GLU A 418 21.30 -3.27 -16.31
N ALA A 419 21.66 -4.46 -15.84
CA ALA A 419 21.74 -4.89 -14.46
C ALA A 419 22.79 -4.08 -13.69
N VAL A 420 24.00 -3.95 -14.24
CA VAL A 420 25.07 -3.11 -13.67
C VAL A 420 24.62 -1.65 -13.60
N LYS A 421 23.96 -1.14 -14.64
CA LYS A 421 23.39 0.22 -14.63
C LYS A 421 22.28 0.36 -13.59
N THR A 422 21.40 -0.63 -13.45
CA THR A 422 20.30 -0.64 -12.46
C THR A 422 20.86 -0.56 -11.05
N PHE A 423 21.92 -1.31 -10.75
CA PHE A 423 22.60 -1.24 -9.46
C PHE A 423 23.20 0.16 -9.20
N ALA A 424 23.92 0.72 -10.19
CA ALA A 424 24.51 2.05 -10.07
C ALA A 424 23.45 3.15 -9.86
N ASP A 425 22.34 3.07 -10.60
CA ASP A 425 21.21 4.00 -10.47
C ASP A 425 20.54 3.86 -9.08
N TYR A 426 20.32 2.63 -8.62
CA TYR A 426 19.75 2.33 -7.29
C TYR A 426 20.62 2.91 -6.17
N SER A 427 21.91 2.62 -6.18
CA SER A 427 22.90 3.15 -5.22
C SER A 427 22.94 4.68 -5.25
N LYS A 428 23.03 5.30 -6.44
CA LYS A 428 23.06 6.77 -6.59
C LYS A 428 21.79 7.45 -6.07
N GLN A 429 20.65 6.78 -6.13
CA GLN A 429 19.39 7.31 -5.58
C GLN A 429 19.28 7.13 -4.06
N GLY A 430 20.28 6.53 -3.39
CA GLY A 430 20.26 6.26 -1.95
C GLY A 430 19.54 4.96 -1.60
N GLY A 431 19.63 3.95 -2.45
CA GLY A 431 19.21 2.59 -2.12
C GLY A 431 20.08 2.03 -0.99
N GLU A 432 19.47 1.58 0.10
CA GLU A 432 20.21 1.23 1.32
C GLU A 432 20.71 -0.22 1.31
N HIS A 433 19.90 -1.15 0.81
CA HIS A 433 20.17 -2.59 0.89
C HIS A 433 19.97 -3.29 -0.47
N ALA A 434 20.92 -4.13 -0.85
CA ALA A 434 20.85 -4.96 -2.04
C ALA A 434 21.46 -6.35 -1.76
N ALA A 435 21.16 -7.33 -2.61
CA ALA A 435 21.73 -8.65 -2.57
C ALA A 435 22.24 -9.10 -3.94
N ILE A 436 23.33 -9.86 -3.97
CA ILE A 436 23.80 -10.57 -5.16
C ILE A 436 23.78 -12.08 -4.92
N LEU A 437 23.10 -12.80 -5.79
CA LEU A 437 23.04 -14.26 -5.86
C LEU A 437 23.95 -14.70 -7.00
N LEU A 438 25.08 -15.34 -6.68
CA LEU A 438 26.05 -15.77 -7.70
C LEU A 438 26.73 -17.10 -7.36
N SER A 439 27.34 -17.70 -8.37
CA SER A 439 28.12 -18.92 -8.26
C SER A 439 29.63 -18.66 -8.16
N ALA A 440 30.40 -19.65 -7.69
CA ALA A 440 31.86 -19.54 -7.53
C ALA A 440 32.60 -19.14 -8.81
N LYS A 441 32.09 -19.53 -9.99
CA LYS A 441 32.67 -19.20 -11.29
C LYS A 441 32.54 -17.73 -11.65
N ASP A 442 31.54 -17.05 -11.07
CA ASP A 442 31.18 -15.67 -11.38
C ASP A 442 31.77 -14.67 -10.37
N LEU A 443 32.55 -15.15 -9.39
CA LEU A 443 33.03 -14.32 -8.30
C LEU A 443 33.90 -13.14 -8.74
N GLY A 444 34.71 -13.31 -9.80
CA GLY A 444 35.53 -12.21 -10.35
C GLY A 444 34.71 -11.07 -10.98
N LYS A 445 33.40 -11.27 -11.18
CA LYS A 445 32.48 -10.25 -11.69
C LYS A 445 31.98 -9.30 -10.60
N LEU A 446 32.28 -9.55 -9.32
CA LEU A 446 31.90 -8.64 -8.23
C LEU A 446 32.53 -7.24 -8.37
N SER A 447 33.67 -7.15 -9.05
CA SER A 447 34.31 -5.88 -9.43
C SER A 447 33.39 -4.94 -10.24
N LEU A 448 32.37 -5.46 -10.93
CA LEU A 448 31.35 -4.64 -11.62
C LEU A 448 30.52 -3.77 -10.67
N PHE A 449 30.46 -4.15 -9.39
CA PHE A 449 29.68 -3.48 -8.33
C PHE A 449 30.57 -2.73 -7.33
N GLY A 450 31.84 -2.46 -7.69
CA GLY A 450 32.78 -1.74 -6.81
C GLY A 450 33.32 -2.57 -5.63
N ILE A 451 33.12 -3.89 -5.63
CA ILE A 451 33.67 -4.79 -4.62
C ILE A 451 35.18 -4.98 -4.86
N THR A 452 35.96 -4.90 -3.79
CA THR A 452 37.43 -5.05 -3.88
C THR A 452 37.86 -6.52 -3.87
N ARG A 453 39.11 -6.80 -4.24
CA ARG A 453 39.68 -8.16 -4.13
C ARG A 453 39.75 -8.67 -2.68
N GLU A 454 39.87 -7.78 -1.71
CA GLU A 454 39.86 -8.13 -0.28
C GLU A 454 38.46 -8.59 0.13
N ASP A 455 37.43 -7.86 -0.29
CA ASP A 455 36.04 -8.23 -0.08
C ASP A 455 35.70 -9.56 -0.80
N GLU A 456 36.16 -9.76 -2.03
CA GLU A 456 36.01 -11.05 -2.73
C GLU A 456 36.62 -12.22 -1.94
N ALA A 457 37.77 -12.02 -1.29
CA ALA A 457 38.38 -13.05 -0.44
C ALA A 457 37.51 -13.36 0.79
N ALA A 458 36.93 -12.34 1.43
CA ALA A 458 35.99 -12.51 2.53
C ALA A 458 34.69 -13.23 2.10
N VAL A 459 34.21 -12.99 0.88
CA VAL A 459 33.08 -13.76 0.30
C VAL A 459 33.45 -15.23 0.14
N ARG A 460 34.65 -15.55 -0.37
CA ARG A 460 35.12 -16.95 -0.49
C ARG A 460 35.17 -17.63 0.87
N GLU A 461 35.70 -16.96 1.88
CA GLU A 461 35.80 -17.49 3.24
C GLU A 461 34.41 -17.75 3.85
N GLY A 462 33.48 -16.80 3.73
CA GLY A 462 32.11 -16.97 4.20
C GLY A 462 31.39 -18.14 3.51
N ALA A 463 31.59 -18.30 2.20
CA ALA A 463 30.99 -19.39 1.43
C ALA A 463 31.50 -20.78 1.86
N LEU A 464 32.79 -20.90 2.20
CA LEU A 464 33.34 -22.15 2.77
C LEU A 464 32.68 -22.53 4.11
N LEU A 465 32.16 -21.55 4.84
CA LEU A 465 31.41 -21.76 6.08
C LEU A 465 29.91 -21.95 5.84
N GLY A 466 29.46 -21.97 4.58
CA GLY A 466 28.04 -22.03 4.22
C GLY A 466 27.26 -20.78 4.67
N LYS A 467 27.92 -19.62 4.71
CA LYS A 467 27.35 -18.34 5.14
C LYS A 467 27.34 -17.35 3.98
N SER A 468 26.37 -16.46 3.98
CA SER A 468 26.41 -15.23 3.18
C SER A 468 27.41 -14.25 3.80
N THR A 469 28.03 -13.42 2.97
CA THR A 469 28.95 -12.37 3.42
C THR A 469 28.34 -11.00 3.14
N MET A 470 28.25 -10.16 4.18
CA MET A 470 27.84 -8.77 4.05
C MET A 470 29.03 -7.93 3.63
N ILE A 471 28.88 -7.12 2.58
CA ILE A 471 29.88 -6.15 2.14
C ILE A 471 29.22 -4.77 2.13
N THR A 472 29.80 -3.82 2.86
CA THR A 472 29.44 -2.40 2.71
C THR A 472 30.28 -1.81 1.59
N ILE A 473 29.64 -1.35 0.51
CA ILE A 473 30.38 -0.71 -0.58
C ILE A 473 30.86 0.65 -0.09
N LYS A 474 32.18 0.85 -0.12
CA LYS A 474 32.85 2.09 0.29
C LYS A 474 32.78 3.14 -0.82
N ASP A 475 31.57 3.43 -1.30
CA ASP A 475 31.32 4.59 -2.16
C ASP A 475 30.60 5.70 -1.36
N ASP A 476 30.32 6.83 -2.02
CA ASP A 476 29.59 7.95 -1.42
C ASP A 476 28.13 7.59 -1.05
N THR A 477 27.63 6.41 -1.43
CA THR A 477 26.22 6.01 -1.30
C THR A 477 25.94 5.13 -0.09
N LYS A 478 26.96 4.53 0.54
CA LYS A 478 26.84 3.64 1.72
C LYS A 478 25.89 2.44 1.51
N THR A 479 25.68 1.99 0.28
CA THR A 479 24.82 0.84 -0.02
C THR A 479 25.39 -0.43 0.63
N GLN A 480 24.56 -1.18 1.36
CA GLN A 480 24.91 -2.48 1.91
C GLN A 480 24.57 -3.58 0.89
N LEU A 481 25.57 -4.40 0.56
CA LEU A 481 25.45 -5.46 -0.42
C LEU A 481 25.67 -6.82 0.24
N LEU A 482 24.59 -7.60 0.37
CA LEU A 482 24.68 -8.99 0.81
C LEU A 482 25.09 -9.88 -0.37
N VAL A 483 26.19 -10.61 -0.22
CA VAL A 483 26.66 -11.56 -1.23
C VAL A 483 26.36 -12.99 -0.80
N CYS A 484 25.53 -13.68 -1.59
CA CYS A 484 25.15 -15.08 -1.40
C CYS A 484 25.85 -15.95 -2.45
N LEU A 485 26.97 -16.56 -2.05
CA LEU A 485 27.79 -17.40 -2.93
C LEU A 485 27.47 -18.89 -2.71
N ALA A 486 26.91 -19.54 -3.72
CA ALA A 486 26.72 -21.00 -3.74
C ALA A 486 26.67 -21.55 -5.17
N ASP A 487 26.94 -22.85 -5.34
CA ASP A 487 27.09 -23.47 -6.65
C ASP A 487 25.79 -23.53 -7.47
N ASP A 488 24.64 -23.58 -6.80
CA ASP A 488 23.32 -23.58 -7.42
C ASP A 488 22.41 -22.47 -6.85
N PHE A 489 21.43 -22.08 -7.65
CA PHE A 489 20.54 -20.98 -7.36
C PHE A 489 19.65 -21.21 -6.12
N ALA A 490 19.20 -22.45 -5.89
CA ALA A 490 18.37 -22.77 -4.72
C ALA A 490 19.15 -22.61 -3.41
N ALA A 491 20.43 -22.98 -3.41
CA ALA A 491 21.33 -22.74 -2.29
C ALA A 491 21.58 -21.23 -2.07
N GLN A 492 21.74 -20.44 -3.14
CA GLN A 492 21.89 -18.98 -3.03
C GLN A 492 20.65 -18.33 -2.41
N GLN A 493 19.45 -18.72 -2.84
CA GLN A 493 18.19 -18.24 -2.24
C GLN A 493 18.11 -18.60 -0.75
N LYS A 494 18.49 -19.83 -0.38
CA LYS A 494 18.51 -20.27 1.02
C LYS A 494 19.43 -19.41 1.88
N LEU A 495 20.61 -19.04 1.37
CA LEU A 495 21.54 -18.13 2.05
C LEU A 495 20.92 -16.75 2.25
N LEU A 496 20.31 -16.16 1.22
CA LEU A 496 19.61 -14.88 1.34
C LEU A 496 18.49 -14.94 2.39
N ILE A 497 17.67 -16.00 2.37
CA ILE A 497 16.57 -16.18 3.33
C ILE A 497 17.10 -16.29 4.76
N LEU A 498 18.21 -17.01 4.97
CA LEU A 498 18.83 -17.11 6.29
C LEU A 498 19.36 -15.75 6.75
N ALA A 499 20.05 -15.04 5.87
CA ALA A 499 20.58 -13.71 6.16
C ALA A 499 19.46 -12.72 6.51
N LEU A 500 18.36 -12.69 5.76
CA LEU A 500 17.23 -11.79 6.02
C LEU A 500 16.49 -12.10 7.33
N LYS A 501 16.61 -13.32 7.85
CA LYS A 501 16.10 -13.67 9.19
C LYS A 501 17.01 -13.17 10.31
N GLU A 502 18.28 -12.93 10.02
CA GLU A 502 19.22 -12.33 10.96
C GLU A 502 18.92 -10.82 11.04
N LYS A 503 18.19 -10.40 12.07
CA LYS A 503 17.64 -9.03 12.25
C LYS A 503 18.70 -7.91 12.41
N HIS A 504 19.98 -8.18 12.14
CA HIS A 504 21.10 -7.33 12.56
C HIS A 504 22.05 -6.95 11.42
N TRP A 505 21.51 -6.70 10.23
CA TRP A 505 22.28 -5.95 9.23
C TRP A 505 22.36 -4.50 9.74
N ARG A 506 23.52 -3.86 9.56
CA ARG A 506 23.83 -2.54 10.13
C ARG A 506 24.39 -1.65 9.06
#